data_AF-A0A085LJZ2-F1
#
_entry.id   AF-A0A085LJZ2-F1
#
_cell.length_a   1.000
_cell.length_b   1.000
_cell.length_c   1.000
_cell.angle_alpha   90.00
_cell.angle_beta   90.00
_cell.angle_gamma   90.00
#
_symmetry.space_group_name_H-M   'P 1'
#
loop_
_entity.id
_entity.type
_entity.pdbx_description
1 polymer ?
#
loop_
_entity_poly.entity_id
_entity_poly.type
_entity_poly.pdbx_seq_one_letter_code
_entity_poly.pdbx_strand_id
1 'polypeptide(L)'
;MYSLALIIACLLAATAYSGPTYWEKKEPLPEALQKYMDETKVEEPPTDEGILQVAKDFVDKKLKEEEKAVTWALEASNITKLEGVKRTAQLHIIFKAKIANCPSETQKKMSQMLHFAVKNPEDNCKPNVIDMEAEHPCSLWYSKYTGSSDIRCNMIRGH
;
A
#
# COMPACT_ATOMS: atom_id res chain seq x y z
N MET A 1 -41.84 -12.81 6.26
CA MET A 1 -40.74 -12.93 7.24
C MET A 1 -39.42 -13.17 6.50
N TYR A 2 -38.87 -12.13 5.87
CA TYR A 2 -37.56 -12.17 5.21
C TYR A 2 -36.69 -11.09 5.88
N SER A 3 -36.09 -11.36 7.03
CA SER A 3 -35.44 -10.25 7.79
C SER A 3 -34.33 -10.59 8.77
N LEU A 4 -33.81 -11.82 8.83
CA LEU A 4 -32.59 -12.06 9.62
C LEU A 4 -31.54 -12.82 8.82
N ALA A 5 -31.93 -13.87 8.08
CA ALA A 5 -30.99 -14.64 7.27
C ALA A 5 -30.27 -13.79 6.19
N LEU A 6 -30.97 -12.86 5.52
CA LEU A 6 -30.35 -11.98 4.52
C LEU A 6 -29.41 -10.94 5.16
N ILE A 7 -29.76 -10.40 6.33
CA ILE A 7 -28.92 -9.42 7.04
C ILE A 7 -27.65 -10.09 7.59
N ILE A 8 -27.78 -11.31 8.13
CA ILE A 8 -26.64 -12.11 8.61
C ILE A 8 -25.73 -12.52 7.43
N ALA A 9 -26.29 -12.88 6.28
CA ALA A 9 -25.51 -13.21 5.09
C ALA A 9 -24.73 -12.00 4.54
N CYS A 10 -25.31 -10.80 4.54
CA CYS A 10 -24.60 -9.57 4.15
C CYS A 10 -23.51 -9.17 5.16
N LEU A 11 -23.74 -9.37 6.46
CA LEU A 11 -22.71 -9.15 7.50
C LEU A 11 -21.56 -10.16 7.38
N LEU A 12 -21.84 -11.44 7.09
CA LEU A 12 -20.82 -12.47 6.88
C LEU A 12 -20.02 -12.23 5.60
N ALA A 13 -20.67 -11.83 4.50
CA ALA A 13 -19.97 -11.46 3.26
C ALA A 13 -19.10 -10.21 3.45
N ALA A 14 -19.56 -9.22 4.23
CA ALA A 14 -18.74 -8.06 4.59
C ALA A 14 -17.50 -8.49 5.39
N THR A 15 -17.63 -9.38 6.38
CA THR A 15 -16.48 -9.88 7.15
C THR A 15 -15.55 -10.82 6.38
N ALA A 16 -16.05 -11.51 5.34
CA ALA A 16 -15.22 -12.34 4.47
C ALA A 16 -14.43 -11.53 3.44
N TYR A 17 -14.91 -10.33 3.08
CA TYR A 17 -14.23 -9.42 2.14
C TYR A 17 -13.29 -8.43 2.83
N SER A 18 -13.51 -8.14 4.11
CA SER A 18 -12.76 -7.16 4.89
C SER A 18 -11.95 -7.79 6.02
N GLY A 19 -10.92 -8.52 5.59
CA GLY A 19 -9.78 -8.87 6.43
C GLY A 19 -8.78 -9.63 5.57
N PRO A 20 -7.48 -9.31 5.61
CA PRO A 20 -6.50 -10.29 5.13
C PRO A 20 -6.83 -11.60 5.85
N THR A 21 -7.05 -12.68 5.12
CA THR A 21 -7.09 -14.01 5.73
C THR A 21 -5.84 -14.11 6.59
N TYR A 22 -6.01 -14.27 7.90
CA TYR A 22 -4.95 -14.35 8.93
C TYR A 22 -3.87 -15.43 8.64
N TRP A 23 -4.07 -16.18 7.55
CA TRP A 23 -3.32 -17.34 7.08
C TRP A 23 -2.56 -17.11 5.76
N GLU A 24 -2.67 -15.94 5.11
CA GLU A 24 -1.74 -15.61 4.03
C GLU A 24 -0.34 -15.51 4.62
N LYS A 25 0.57 -16.40 4.19
CA LYS A 25 1.97 -16.38 4.62
C LYS A 25 2.51 -14.99 4.35
N LYS A 26 2.74 -14.23 5.41
CA LYS A 26 3.37 -12.91 5.34
C LYS A 26 4.73 -13.09 4.69
N GLU A 27 4.88 -12.48 3.53
CA GLU A 27 6.07 -12.66 2.71
C GLU A 27 7.30 -12.11 3.44
N PRO A 28 8.41 -12.85 3.47
CA PRO A 28 9.64 -12.38 4.09
C PRO A 28 10.20 -11.18 3.34
N LEU A 29 10.91 -10.31 4.08
CA LEU A 29 11.65 -9.21 3.48
C LEU A 29 12.71 -9.75 2.50
N PRO A 30 12.91 -9.12 1.33
CA PRO A 30 14.01 -9.47 0.43
C PRO A 30 15.37 -9.47 1.14
N GLU A 31 16.22 -10.43 0.84
CA GLU A 31 17.52 -10.62 1.53
C GLU A 31 18.41 -9.36 1.45
N ALA A 32 18.38 -8.67 0.32
CA ALA A 32 19.12 -7.43 0.12
C ALA A 32 18.70 -6.32 1.11
N LEU A 33 17.40 -6.25 1.43
CA LEU A 33 16.86 -5.29 2.41
C LEU A 33 17.01 -5.82 3.85
N GLN A 34 17.04 -7.14 4.04
CA GLN A 34 17.27 -7.76 5.35
C GLN A 34 18.64 -7.36 5.94
N LYS A 35 19.67 -7.23 5.10
CA LYS A 35 21.00 -6.76 5.51
C LYS A 35 20.97 -5.38 6.18
N TYR A 36 20.08 -4.48 5.75
CA TYR A 36 19.95 -3.17 6.39
C TYR A 36 19.59 -3.30 7.86
N MET A 37 18.66 -4.20 8.20
CA MET A 37 18.25 -4.43 9.58
C MET A 37 19.33 -5.14 10.40
N ASP A 38 20.01 -6.12 9.80
CA ASP A 38 21.01 -6.93 10.50
C ASP A 38 22.27 -6.09 10.85
N GLU A 39 22.64 -5.19 9.95
CA GLU A 39 23.80 -4.30 10.06
C GLU A 39 23.47 -2.92 10.64
N THR A 40 22.19 -2.59 10.86
CA THR A 40 21.73 -1.24 11.23
C THR A 40 22.19 -0.16 10.23
N LYS A 41 22.13 -0.52 8.94
CA LYS A 41 22.61 0.32 7.84
C LYS A 41 21.62 1.43 7.54
N VAL A 42 22.14 2.61 7.21
CA VAL A 42 21.35 3.77 6.76
C VAL A 42 21.96 4.32 5.47
N GLU A 43 21.13 4.53 4.45
CA GLU A 43 21.50 5.21 3.22
C GLU A 43 20.47 6.29 2.87
N GLU A 44 20.95 7.51 2.56
CA GLU A 44 20.13 8.68 2.27
C GLU A 44 20.85 9.65 1.31
N PRO A 45 20.55 9.63 0.00
CA PRO A 45 19.80 8.59 -0.71
C PRO A 45 20.64 7.31 -0.93
N PRO A 46 20.00 6.15 -1.13
CA PRO A 46 20.68 4.96 -1.63
C PRO A 46 21.20 5.18 -3.06
N THR A 47 22.40 4.71 -3.36
CA THR A 47 23.02 4.87 -4.69
C THR A 47 23.20 3.57 -5.46
N ASP A 48 23.05 2.42 -4.80
CA ASP A 48 23.13 1.11 -5.44
C ASP A 48 21.84 0.83 -6.24
N GLU A 49 21.96 0.77 -7.56
CA GLU A 49 20.83 0.56 -8.48
C GLU A 49 20.08 -0.76 -8.22
N GLY A 50 20.80 -1.81 -7.84
CA GLY A 50 20.20 -3.10 -7.52
C GLY A 50 19.36 -3.04 -6.25
N ILE A 51 19.88 -2.38 -5.21
CA ILE A 51 19.14 -2.14 -3.96
C ILE A 51 17.94 -1.23 -4.21
N LEU A 52 18.10 -0.16 -5.00
CA LEU A 52 17.01 0.75 -5.35
C LEU A 52 15.87 0.01 -6.05
N GLN A 53 16.17 -0.87 -7.01
CA GLN A 53 15.15 -1.67 -7.69
C GLN A 53 14.44 -2.62 -6.72
N VAL A 54 15.20 -3.35 -5.88
CA VAL A 54 14.60 -4.27 -4.89
C VAL A 54 13.71 -3.51 -3.89
N ALA A 55 14.16 -2.33 -3.42
CA ALA A 55 13.37 -1.48 -2.54
C ALA A 55 12.09 -0.99 -3.22
N LYS A 56 12.18 -0.55 -4.48
CA LYS A 56 11.04 -0.12 -5.28
C LYS A 56 10.03 -1.26 -5.48
N ASP A 57 10.48 -2.43 -5.93
CA ASP A 57 9.62 -3.59 -6.16
C ASP A 57 8.90 -4.03 -4.87
N PHE A 58 9.61 -4.00 -3.75
CA PHE A 58 9.04 -4.31 -2.45
C PHE A 58 7.98 -3.28 -2.04
N VAL A 59 8.26 -1.98 -2.18
CA VAL A 59 7.31 -0.90 -1.87
C VAL A 59 6.09 -0.95 -2.78
N ASP A 60 6.26 -1.09 -4.09
CA ASP A 60 5.17 -1.16 -5.08
C ASP A 60 4.22 -2.32 -4.79
N LYS A 61 4.78 -3.48 -4.44
CA LYS A 61 3.98 -4.62 -3.99
C LYS A 61 3.15 -4.28 -2.76
N LYS A 62 3.73 -3.61 -1.76
CA LYS A 62 3.04 -3.24 -0.53
C LYS A 62 1.98 -2.16 -0.74
N LEU A 63 2.24 -1.18 -1.61
CA LEU A 63 1.24 -0.19 -2.02
C LEU A 63 0.03 -0.85 -2.68
N LYS A 64 0.25 -1.85 -3.54
CA LYS A 64 -0.82 -2.61 -4.18
C LYS A 64 -1.64 -3.45 -3.19
N GLU A 65 -1.00 -4.02 -2.16
CA GLU A 65 -1.69 -4.75 -1.10
C GLU A 65 -2.61 -3.83 -0.27
N GLU A 66 -2.16 -2.58 -0.01
CA GLU A 66 -2.87 -1.54 0.74
C GLU A 66 -3.90 -0.75 -0.11
N GLU A 67 -3.90 -0.91 -1.44
CA GLU A 67 -4.78 -0.21 -2.40
C GLU A 67 -6.28 -0.31 -2.05
N LYS A 68 -6.66 -1.35 -1.28
CA LYS A 68 -8.06 -1.66 -0.91
C LYS A 68 -8.82 -0.51 -0.25
N ALA A 69 -8.15 0.47 0.35
CA ALA A 69 -8.80 1.58 1.05
C ALA A 69 -8.88 2.90 0.25
N VAL A 70 -8.17 3.03 -0.88
CA VAL A 70 -8.03 4.30 -1.63
C VAL A 70 -8.53 4.17 -3.06
N THR A 71 -8.94 5.30 -3.68
CA THR A 71 -9.52 5.27 -5.04
C THR A 71 -8.49 5.13 -6.15
N TRP A 72 -7.21 5.35 -5.83
CA TRP A 72 -6.08 5.40 -6.75
C TRP A 72 -5.03 4.33 -6.41
N ALA A 73 -4.29 3.89 -7.42
CA ALA A 73 -3.14 3.00 -7.26
C ALA A 73 -1.85 3.83 -7.22
N LEU A 74 -1.09 3.71 -6.12
CA LEU A 74 0.20 4.38 -5.96
C LEU A 74 1.35 3.48 -6.41
N GLU A 75 2.35 4.07 -7.04
CA GLU A 75 3.64 3.46 -7.33
C GLU A 75 4.77 4.37 -6.83
N ALA A 76 5.81 3.78 -6.25
CA ALA A 76 6.98 4.48 -5.80
C ALA A 76 7.70 5.12 -7.00
N SER A 77 7.89 6.44 -6.97
CA SER A 77 8.68 7.16 -7.97
C SER A 77 10.16 7.18 -7.60
N ASN A 78 10.48 7.35 -6.31
CA ASN A 78 11.86 7.50 -5.85
C ASN A 78 12.03 7.03 -4.40
N ILE A 79 13.04 6.21 -4.12
CA ILE A 79 13.42 5.84 -2.76
C ILE A 79 14.42 6.87 -2.24
N THR A 80 14.06 7.62 -1.20
CA THR A 80 14.88 8.70 -0.66
C THR A 80 15.71 8.26 0.54
N LYS A 81 15.28 7.22 1.27
CA LYS A 81 16.00 6.69 2.42
C LYS A 81 15.73 5.21 2.63
N LEU A 82 16.77 4.45 2.99
CA LEU A 82 16.69 3.09 3.52
C LEU A 82 17.38 3.05 4.89
N GLU A 83 16.65 2.63 5.92
CA GLU A 83 17.14 2.62 7.30
C GLU A 83 16.74 1.31 7.99
N GLY A 84 17.73 0.54 8.44
CA GLY A 84 17.49 -0.62 9.28
C GLY A 84 17.70 -0.32 10.76
N VAL A 85 16.75 -0.74 11.59
CA VAL A 85 16.80 -0.59 13.05
C VAL A 85 16.87 -1.98 13.69
N LYS A 86 18.08 -2.39 14.08
CA LYS A 86 18.31 -3.73 14.66
C LYS A 86 17.54 -3.98 15.95
N ARG A 87 17.45 -2.97 16.83
CA ARG A 87 16.81 -3.11 18.15
C ARG A 87 15.33 -3.50 18.05
N THR A 88 14.63 -2.97 17.07
CA THR A 88 13.21 -3.25 16.84
C THR A 88 12.98 -4.23 15.69
N ALA A 89 14.07 -4.73 15.06
CA ALA A 89 14.06 -5.53 13.86
C ALA A 89 13.13 -4.94 12.78
N GLN A 90 13.30 -3.65 12.54
CA GLN A 90 12.47 -2.88 11.60
C GLN A 90 13.29 -2.35 10.44
N LEU A 91 12.65 -2.30 9.28
CA LEU A 91 13.12 -1.55 8.11
C LEU A 91 12.22 -0.34 7.93
N HIS A 92 12.82 0.82 7.79
CA HIS A 92 12.16 2.08 7.47
C HIS A 92 12.59 2.54 6.08
N ILE A 93 11.61 2.72 5.20
CA ILE A 93 11.83 3.22 3.84
C ILE A 93 11.09 4.55 3.72
N ILE A 94 11.81 5.61 3.35
CA ILE A 94 11.21 6.89 2.95
C ILE A 94 11.27 6.95 1.43
N PHE A 95 10.15 7.28 0.81
CA PHE A 95 10.03 7.31 -0.63
C PHE A 95 9.01 8.36 -1.07
N LYS A 96 9.05 8.69 -2.35
CA LYS A 96 8.00 9.41 -3.04
C LYS A 96 7.20 8.44 -3.88
N ALA A 97 5.89 8.66 -3.97
CA ALA A 97 4.99 7.89 -4.82
C ALA A 97 4.19 8.81 -5.73
N LYS A 98 3.78 8.29 -6.88
CA LYS A 98 2.83 8.93 -7.79
C LYS A 98 1.61 8.04 -7.96
N ILE A 99 0.50 8.63 -8.42
CA ILE A 99 -0.65 7.84 -8.84
C ILE A 99 -0.34 7.24 -10.21
N ALA A 100 -0.21 5.92 -10.26
CA ALA A 100 -0.02 5.20 -11.52
C ALA A 100 -1.34 5.07 -12.28
N ASN A 101 -2.43 4.78 -11.56
CA ASN A 101 -3.75 4.56 -12.16
C ASN A 101 -4.87 5.11 -11.26
N CYS A 102 -5.88 5.72 -11.90
CA CYS A 102 -7.14 6.10 -11.27
C CYS A 102 -8.28 5.85 -12.27
N PRO A 103 -9.37 5.16 -11.88
CA PRO A 103 -9.55 4.49 -10.59
C PRO A 103 -8.72 3.21 -10.52
N SER A 104 -8.38 2.82 -9.31
CA SER A 104 -7.62 1.60 -9.05
C SER A 104 -8.40 0.35 -9.49
N GLU A 105 -7.71 -0.74 -9.84
CA GLU A 105 -8.38 -1.99 -10.25
C GLU A 105 -9.22 -2.58 -9.12
N THR A 106 -8.75 -2.44 -7.88
CA THR A 106 -9.52 -2.84 -6.70
C THR A 106 -10.85 -2.08 -6.60
N GLN A 107 -10.85 -0.78 -6.91
CA GLN A 107 -12.02 0.08 -6.82
C GLN A 107 -13.01 -0.16 -7.95
N LYS A 108 -12.52 -0.41 -9.17
CA LYS A 108 -13.37 -0.87 -10.28
C LYS A 108 -14.10 -2.16 -9.89
N LYS A 109 -13.38 -3.12 -9.33
CA LYS A 109 -13.96 -4.40 -8.87
C LYS A 109 -14.98 -4.20 -7.74
N MET A 110 -14.65 -3.38 -6.75
CA MET A 110 -15.58 -3.08 -5.64
C MET A 110 -16.84 -2.36 -6.13
N SER A 111 -16.70 -1.38 -7.03
CA SER A 111 -17.83 -0.66 -7.62
C SER A 111 -18.74 -1.59 -8.44
N GLN A 112 -18.17 -2.55 -9.19
CA GLN A 112 -18.97 -3.56 -9.88
C GLN A 112 -19.72 -4.48 -8.92
N MET A 113 -19.05 -4.97 -7.86
CA MET A 113 -19.67 -5.89 -6.90
C MET A 113 -20.69 -5.22 -5.99
N LEU A 114 -20.50 -3.94 -5.65
CA LEU A 114 -21.30 -3.18 -4.70
C LEU A 114 -21.89 -1.92 -5.35
N HIS A 115 -22.38 -2.04 -6.59
CA HIS A 115 -22.83 -0.89 -7.40
C HIS A 115 -23.88 0.00 -6.71
N PHE A 116 -24.65 -0.58 -5.77
CA PHE A 116 -25.72 0.11 -5.03
C PHE A 116 -25.20 0.90 -3.83
N ALA A 117 -23.98 0.60 -3.35
CA ALA A 117 -23.38 1.20 -2.15
C ALA A 117 -22.12 2.03 -2.45
N VAL A 118 -21.46 1.78 -3.58
CA VAL A 118 -20.20 2.42 -3.95
C VAL A 118 -20.44 3.35 -5.15
N LYS A 119 -20.09 4.64 -4.99
CA LYS A 119 -20.15 5.64 -6.07
C LYS A 119 -19.27 5.21 -7.26
N ASN A 120 -19.58 5.73 -8.44
CA ASN A 120 -18.73 5.50 -9.62
C ASN A 120 -17.30 6.00 -9.32
N PRO A 121 -16.28 5.12 -9.35
CA PRO A 121 -14.94 5.48 -8.92
C PRO A 121 -14.27 6.48 -9.87
N GLU A 122 -14.71 6.55 -11.13
CA GLU A 122 -14.28 7.55 -12.12
C GLU A 122 -14.53 9.00 -11.68
N ASP A 123 -15.56 9.23 -10.85
CA ASP A 123 -15.85 10.58 -10.34
C ASP A 123 -14.74 11.14 -9.45
N ASN A 124 -13.92 10.28 -8.84
CA ASN A 124 -12.80 10.67 -7.99
C ASN A 124 -11.49 10.85 -8.77
N CYS A 125 -11.49 10.59 -10.08
CA CYS A 125 -10.31 10.64 -10.94
C CYS A 125 -10.27 11.89 -11.84
N LYS A 126 -11.16 12.87 -11.58
CA LYS A 126 -11.20 14.12 -12.34
C LYS A 126 -9.97 14.98 -12.00
N PRO A 127 -9.39 15.72 -12.97
CA PRO A 127 -8.17 16.51 -12.76
C PRO A 127 -8.26 17.54 -11.62
N ASN A 128 -9.45 18.06 -11.35
CA ASN A 128 -9.70 19.00 -10.25
C ASN A 128 -9.88 18.33 -8.87
N VAL A 129 -9.78 17.00 -8.81
CA VAL A 129 -9.91 16.18 -7.58
C VAL A 129 -8.57 15.56 -7.22
N ILE A 130 -7.81 15.15 -8.25
CA ILE A 130 -6.53 14.44 -8.09
C ILE A 130 -5.49 15.02 -9.06
N ASP A 131 -4.28 15.21 -8.57
CA ASP A 131 -3.11 15.51 -9.39
C ASP A 131 -2.32 14.21 -9.60
N MET A 132 -2.42 13.64 -10.80
CA MET A 132 -1.71 12.41 -11.19
C MET A 132 -0.19 12.59 -11.22
N GLU A 133 0.29 13.81 -11.40
CA GLU A 133 1.71 14.14 -11.51
C GLU A 133 2.36 14.49 -10.17
N ALA A 134 1.55 14.77 -9.15
CA ALA A 134 2.02 15.08 -7.82
C ALA A 134 2.84 13.91 -7.22
N GLU A 135 4.03 14.25 -6.72
CA GLU A 135 4.79 13.31 -5.89
C GLU A 135 4.34 13.40 -4.44
N HIS A 136 3.83 12.30 -3.91
CA HIS A 136 3.39 12.18 -2.53
C HIS A 136 4.52 11.61 -1.68
N PRO A 137 4.98 12.32 -0.63
CA PRO A 137 5.95 11.75 0.28
C PRO A 137 5.29 10.66 1.14
N CYS A 138 5.95 9.52 1.21
CA CYS A 138 5.49 8.33 1.89
C CYS A 138 6.58 7.72 2.78
N SER A 139 6.15 6.93 3.75
CA SER A 139 7.00 6.12 4.60
C SER A 139 6.42 4.71 4.73
N LEU A 140 7.28 3.70 4.66
CA LEU A 140 6.96 2.31 4.93
C LEU A 140 7.78 1.82 6.11
N TRP A 141 7.11 1.26 7.11
CA TRP A 141 7.73 0.54 8.23
C TRP A 141 7.42 -0.94 8.12
N TYR A 142 8.45 -1.76 7.92
CA TYR A 142 8.35 -3.21 7.98
C TYR A 142 8.87 -3.73 9.32
N SER A 143 8.17 -4.67 9.93
CA SER A 143 8.65 -5.39 11.12
C SER A 143 8.93 -6.86 10.80
N LYS A 144 10.18 -7.29 11.04
CA LYS A 144 10.58 -8.69 10.91
C LYS A 144 9.83 -9.61 11.86
N TYR A 145 9.48 -9.14 13.06
CA TYR A 145 8.80 -9.95 14.06
C TYR A 145 7.37 -10.34 13.65
N THR A 146 6.66 -9.40 13.04
CA THR A 146 5.25 -9.61 12.65
C THR A 146 5.09 -9.91 11.18
N GLY A 147 6.12 -9.69 10.35
CA GLY A 147 6.04 -9.74 8.89
C GLY A 147 5.09 -8.71 8.28
N SER A 148 4.66 -7.70 9.04
CA SER A 148 3.71 -6.68 8.58
C SER A 148 4.42 -5.40 8.15
N SER A 149 3.79 -4.67 7.23
CA SER A 149 4.19 -3.33 6.84
C SER A 149 3.11 -2.33 7.24
N ASP A 150 3.50 -1.14 7.67
CA ASP A 150 2.63 0.03 7.83
C ASP A 150 3.08 1.07 6.79
N ILE A 151 2.17 1.50 5.92
CA ILE A 151 2.45 2.52 4.90
C ILE A 151 1.66 3.79 5.24
N ARG A 152 2.35 4.93 5.19
CA ARG A 152 1.73 6.25 5.34
C ARG A 152 2.18 7.14 4.21
N CYS A 153 1.23 7.81 3.58
CA CYS A 153 1.48 8.78 2.51
C CYS A 153 0.78 10.10 2.84
N ASN A 154 1.50 11.21 2.68
CA ASN A 154 0.91 12.54 2.77
C ASN A 154 0.38 12.92 1.39
N MET A 155 -0.90 12.61 1.16
CA MET A 155 -1.55 12.83 -0.13
C MET A 155 -1.71 14.32 -0.43
N ILE A 156 -1.16 14.74 -1.56
CA ILE A 156 -1.34 16.09 -2.11
C ILE A 156 -2.55 16.02 -3.04
N ARG A 157 -3.56 16.85 -2.83
CA ARG A 157 -4.75 16.90 -3.69
C ARG A 157 -4.53 17.86 -4.85
N GLY A 158 -5.22 17.62 -5.96
CA GLY A 158 -5.22 18.55 -7.10
C GLY A 158 -5.78 19.91 -6.70
N HIS A 159 -5.22 20.97 -7.31
CA HIS A 159 -5.68 22.35 -7.18
C HIS A 159 -6.71 22.71 -8.25
#